data_AF-A0A9W6AMM7-F1
#
_entry.id   AF-A0A9W6AMM7-F1
#
_cell.length_a   1.000
_cell.length_b   1.000
_cell.length_c   1.000
_cell.angle_alpha   90.00
_cell.angle_beta   90.00
_cell.angle_gamma   90.00
#
_symmetry.space_group_name_H-M   'P 1'
#
loop_
_entity.id
_entity.type
_entity.pdbx_description
1 polymer ?
#
loop_
_entity_poly.entity_id
_entity_poly.type
_entity_poly.pdbx_seq_one_letter_code
_entity_poly.pdbx_strand_id
1 'polypeptide(L)'
;MVVVVVRRAPGSLDGEGASAGVALSRVLPVASVRELDVEETLACPRALDIVREKGRGNITNRLGGSREEGKADRGEDDNLGYVRERLVETFPLAAHTIQHLDGILQDAHDAPSWSLYEELTADGAQVQRPELSQPLVTALQLALLALFQASNVVPQAVIGHSSGEIAAAVAAGYITPEPAILIAYYRGKATLEAVYQALVGMMAVGLGPDQVLSYLEGSTIEIACINSPQSAIFSGIKSELVPIEERIKNDGYFARLLHVDAAYHSHHIKSVAGRYEDLLRQHVEWQKHSKNKKQSLMASSTTGKALETPPGPAYWLANMVSPVLFSQAAHELTTGPEAVDCLFEVGPSDALSGPINQTKNAASSSIKYVSAWKRGPNAISALLHAAGTLFTMGYPISLTTFNNDGGEARPWNHSVKYWPESQFSQDWRFRKFPYHDLLGSRILSSPWTNPTWKNVLRLSDITWLRDHLLGDSVIFPAAGYIAMAIEAIYQKTYATGQIPEGTSTSELPFKLHNVTFPRMLTLDTKSGTKFLLSLQPCSSTKESWHEFKVSTITKDGSIEEHYRGLILHLCNTRSQAAVWYKAMRRVGYHFGPAFQPCQQVEAKAVPGVI
;
A
#
# COMPACT_ATOMS: atom_id res chain seq x y z
N MET A 1 4.51 -20.56 25.42
CA MET A 1 4.36 -19.97 24.07
C MET A 1 3.14 -20.57 23.37
N VAL A 2 2.36 -19.75 22.65
CA VAL A 2 1.19 -20.17 21.88
C VAL A 2 1.50 -19.96 20.42
N VAL A 3 1.13 -20.90 19.56
CA VAL A 3 1.04 -20.65 18.13
C VAL A 3 -0.44 -20.63 17.78
N VAL A 4 -0.90 -19.43 17.47
CA VAL A 4 -2.22 -19.15 16.95
C VAL A 4 -2.19 -19.42 15.47
N VAL A 5 -3.18 -20.11 14.97
CA VAL A 5 -3.22 -20.48 13.58
C VAL A 5 -4.39 -19.80 12.90
N VAL A 6 -4.09 -19.01 11.88
CA VAL A 6 -5.08 -18.22 11.15
C VAL A 6 -5.16 -18.79 9.74
N ARG A 7 -6.38 -19.05 9.25
CA ARG A 7 -6.62 -19.41 7.84
C ARG A 7 -7.32 -18.25 7.16
N ARG A 8 -6.96 -18.02 5.92
CA ARG A 8 -7.56 -16.95 5.12
C ARG A 8 -9.00 -17.31 4.75
N ALA A 9 -9.92 -16.34 4.78
CA ALA A 9 -11.26 -16.55 4.22
C ALA A 9 -11.14 -16.79 2.70
N PRO A 10 -11.77 -17.82 2.12
CA PRO A 10 -11.71 -18.05 0.68
C PRO A 10 -12.32 -16.86 -0.07
N GLY A 11 -11.54 -16.25 -0.98
CA GLY A 11 -12.00 -15.21 -1.93
C GLY A 11 -11.51 -13.77 -1.72
N SER A 12 -10.58 -13.48 -0.80
CA SER A 12 -10.30 -12.07 -0.42
C SER A 12 -9.24 -11.29 -1.20
N LEU A 13 -8.61 -11.80 -2.27
CA LEU A 13 -7.61 -11.01 -3.00
C LEU A 13 -7.65 -11.29 -4.49
N ASP A 14 -8.48 -10.54 -5.21
CA ASP A 14 -8.23 -10.24 -6.63
C ASP A 14 -8.08 -8.71 -6.89
N GLY A 15 -8.10 -7.86 -5.85
CA GLY A 15 -8.14 -6.40 -6.04
C GLY A 15 -7.22 -5.51 -5.19
N GLU A 16 -6.77 -5.94 -3.99
CA GLU A 16 -6.12 -5.01 -3.04
C GLU A 16 -4.59 -5.13 -2.93
N GLY A 17 -3.98 -6.16 -3.52
CA GLY A 17 -2.54 -6.41 -3.39
C GLY A 17 -1.64 -5.27 -3.94
N ALA A 18 -2.15 -4.47 -4.89
CA ALA A 18 -1.40 -3.36 -5.47
C ALA A 18 -1.36 -2.09 -4.58
N SER A 19 -2.33 -1.88 -3.68
CA SER A 19 -2.33 -0.70 -2.79
C SER A 19 -1.52 -0.94 -1.50
N ALA A 20 -1.35 -2.21 -1.10
CA ALA A 20 -0.56 -2.57 0.08
C ALA A 20 0.95 -2.26 -0.08
N GLY A 21 1.49 -2.37 -1.30
CA GLY A 21 2.88 -2.03 -1.60
C GLY A 21 3.21 -0.55 -1.43
N VAL A 22 2.24 0.34 -1.65
CA VAL A 22 2.40 1.79 -1.50
C VAL A 22 2.30 2.19 -0.03
N ALA A 23 1.43 1.54 0.76
CA ALA A 23 1.32 1.79 2.20
C ALA A 23 2.63 1.47 2.96
N LEU A 24 3.32 0.38 2.59
CA LEU A 24 4.60 0.01 3.21
C LEU A 24 5.77 0.93 2.84
N SER A 25 5.75 1.56 1.67
CA SER A 25 6.76 2.57 1.28
C SER A 25 6.69 3.88 2.08
N ARG A 26 5.58 4.14 2.78
CA ARG A 26 5.43 5.28 3.70
C ARG A 26 5.76 4.94 5.16
N VAL A 27 5.70 3.66 5.51
CA VAL A 27 6.12 3.14 6.83
C VAL A 27 7.66 2.99 6.92
N LEU A 28 8.37 3.01 5.78
CA LEU A 28 9.83 2.99 5.71
C LEU A 28 10.32 4.07 4.73
N PRO A 29 10.89 5.21 5.18
CA PRO A 29 11.41 6.20 4.25
C PRO A 29 12.71 5.67 3.61
N VAL A 30 12.61 5.22 2.35
CA VAL A 30 13.77 5.02 1.48
C VAL A 30 14.20 6.37 0.92
N ALA A 31 15.46 6.68 1.19
CA ALA A 31 16.20 7.88 0.83
C ALA A 31 16.15 8.29 -0.67
N SER A 32 15.94 9.58 -0.94
CA SER A 32 16.83 10.43 -1.76
C SER A 32 16.37 11.91 -1.70
N VAL A 33 17.15 12.83 -1.11
CA VAL A 33 18.12 13.79 -1.71
C VAL A 33 17.58 15.24 -1.80
N ARG A 34 18.16 16.11 -0.95
CA ARG A 34 18.60 17.54 -1.11
C ARG A 34 17.54 18.61 -1.42
N GLU A 35 17.56 19.84 -0.87
CA GLU A 35 18.61 20.71 -0.30
C GLU A 35 17.94 21.90 0.46
N LEU A 36 18.47 22.27 1.65
CA LEU A 36 18.61 23.63 2.28
C LEU A 36 17.35 24.53 2.49
N ASP A 37 17.11 25.30 3.57
CA ASP A 37 17.79 25.70 4.82
C ASP A 37 16.68 26.12 5.83
N VAL A 38 16.64 25.66 7.08
CA VAL A 38 17.17 26.26 8.34
C VAL A 38 16.42 27.51 8.84
N GLU A 39 15.53 27.35 9.82
CA GLU A 39 15.76 27.81 11.22
C GLU A 39 14.65 27.30 12.17
N GLU A 40 15.10 26.80 13.32
CA GLU A 40 14.35 26.69 14.59
C GLU A 40 13.10 25.80 14.69
N THR A 41 13.28 24.49 14.94
CA THR A 41 12.55 23.80 16.04
C THR A 41 13.35 22.60 16.55
N LEU A 42 14.15 22.88 17.59
CA LEU A 42 14.37 22.09 18.82
C LEU A 42 14.75 20.60 18.73
N ALA A 43 16.03 20.37 19.06
CA ALA A 43 16.68 19.18 19.61
C ALA A 43 15.79 18.30 20.52
N CYS A 44 15.90 16.96 20.55
CA CYS A 44 17.14 16.18 20.59
C CYS A 44 17.00 14.79 19.90
N PRO A 45 17.85 14.48 18.91
CA PRO A 45 17.93 13.20 18.20
C PRO A 45 19.11 12.35 18.69
N ARG A 46 18.88 11.10 19.12
CA ARG A 46 19.91 10.04 19.17
C ARG A 46 19.30 8.65 18.98
N ALA A 47 19.10 8.27 17.71
CA ALA A 47 18.89 6.87 17.30
C ALA A 47 19.32 6.61 15.83
N LEU A 48 20.05 7.52 15.19
CA LEU A 48 20.23 7.54 13.73
C LEU A 48 21.64 7.22 13.21
N ASP A 49 22.64 7.00 14.08
CA ASP A 49 24.04 6.90 13.63
C ASP A 49 24.62 5.49 13.45
N ILE A 50 23.93 4.39 13.78
CA ILE A 50 24.53 3.04 13.74
C ILE A 50 24.23 2.23 12.46
N VAL A 51 23.22 2.61 11.64
CA VAL A 51 22.75 1.75 10.52
C VAL A 51 23.37 2.09 9.15
N ARG A 52 24.25 3.10 9.07
CA ARG A 52 24.75 3.61 7.77
C ARG A 52 25.86 2.82 7.09
N GLU A 53 26.44 1.78 7.69
CA GLU A 53 27.70 1.19 7.17
C GLU A 53 27.65 -0.18 6.45
N LYS A 54 26.52 -0.88 6.31
CA LYS A 54 26.54 -2.23 5.67
C LYS A 54 25.49 -2.47 4.60
N GLY A 55 25.54 -1.72 3.51
CA GLY A 55 24.70 -1.98 2.34
C GLY A 55 25.28 -1.47 1.03
N ARG A 56 26.32 -2.14 0.50
CA ARG A 56 26.66 -2.21 -0.94
C ARG A 56 27.84 -3.15 -1.19
N GLY A 57 27.62 -4.23 -1.96
CA GLY A 57 28.70 -5.00 -2.58
C GLY A 57 28.38 -6.47 -2.86
N ASN A 58 28.02 -6.78 -4.11
CA ASN A 58 28.11 -8.11 -4.71
C ASN A 58 29.56 -8.60 -4.68
N ILE A 59 29.87 -9.80 -4.15
CA ILE A 59 31.10 -10.54 -4.52
C ILE A 59 30.83 -12.06 -4.51
N THR A 60 31.30 -12.68 -5.59
CA THR A 60 31.41 -14.10 -5.96
C THR A 60 32.24 -14.97 -5.00
N ASN A 61 31.96 -16.28 -5.00
CA ASN A 61 32.74 -17.35 -4.36
C ASN A 61 34.28 -17.23 -4.53
N ARG A 62 35.03 -17.42 -3.43
CA ARG A 62 36.26 -18.25 -3.36
C ARG A 62 36.65 -18.57 -1.91
N LEU A 63 37.25 -19.75 -1.77
CA LEU A 63 37.62 -20.52 -0.57
C LEU A 63 38.68 -19.87 0.34
N GLY A 64 38.63 -20.24 1.63
CA GLY A 64 39.79 -20.36 2.52
C GLY A 64 39.95 -19.27 3.58
N GLY A 65 39.79 -19.63 4.86
CA GLY A 65 40.17 -18.79 6.00
C GLY A 65 39.37 -19.07 7.27
N SER A 66 40.04 -19.65 8.27
CA SER A 66 39.60 -19.97 9.63
C SER A 66 38.81 -18.84 10.34
N ARG A 67 37.64 -19.19 10.90
CA ARG A 67 36.89 -18.34 11.85
C ARG A 67 37.32 -18.65 13.27
N GLU A 68 37.98 -17.70 13.91
CA GLU A 68 38.07 -17.63 15.38
C GLU A 68 36.76 -17.08 15.95
N GLU A 69 36.36 -17.66 17.08
CA GLU A 69 35.13 -17.40 17.83
C GLU A 69 35.19 -16.05 18.56
N GLY A 70 34.22 -15.18 18.27
CA GLY A 70 34.04 -13.91 18.97
C GLY A 70 33.18 -14.07 20.23
N LYS A 71 33.78 -13.77 21.38
CA LYS A 71 33.14 -13.55 22.69
C LYS A 71 31.91 -12.64 22.57
N ALA A 72 30.79 -13.04 23.17
CA ALA A 72 29.64 -12.19 23.41
C ALA A 72 29.98 -11.13 24.48
N ASP A 73 29.97 -9.86 24.09
CA ASP A 73 30.12 -8.72 25.00
C ASP A 73 28.83 -8.49 25.80
N ARG A 74 28.96 -8.45 27.13
CA ARG A 74 27.90 -8.36 28.14
C ARG A 74 27.50 -6.91 28.46
N GLY A 75 27.17 -6.10 27.46
CA GLY A 75 27.06 -4.64 27.64
C GLY A 75 25.75 -3.95 27.25
N GLU A 76 24.85 -4.56 26.45
CA GLU A 76 23.73 -3.82 25.82
C GLU A 76 22.34 -4.47 25.96
N ASP A 77 22.17 -5.51 26.78
CA ASP A 77 21.02 -6.44 26.67
C ASP A 77 19.92 -6.37 27.75
N ASP A 78 19.90 -5.38 28.66
CA ASP A 78 19.20 -5.54 29.97
C ASP A 78 17.98 -4.65 30.29
N ASN A 79 17.29 -4.03 29.32
CA ASN A 79 16.03 -3.30 29.60
C ASN A 79 14.77 -4.02 29.08
N LEU A 80 14.54 -5.25 29.54
CA LEU A 80 13.33 -6.03 29.23
C LEU A 80 12.04 -5.44 29.86
N GLY A 81 12.14 -4.73 30.99
CA GLY A 81 11.02 -4.05 31.66
C GLY A 81 10.50 -2.89 30.83
N TYR A 82 11.39 -1.97 30.46
CA TYR A 82 11.14 -0.84 29.56
C TYR A 82 10.34 -1.19 28.28
N VAL A 83 10.60 -2.34 27.66
CA VAL A 83 9.91 -2.73 26.42
C VAL A 83 8.47 -3.19 26.66
N ARG A 84 8.20 -3.78 27.83
CA ARG A 84 6.85 -4.19 28.26
C ARG A 84 6.06 -3.02 28.80
N GLU A 85 6.72 -2.08 29.46
CA GLU A 85 6.17 -0.76 29.79
C GLU A 85 5.67 -0.05 28.52
N ARG A 86 6.50 0.01 27.47
CA ARG A 86 6.08 0.57 26.18
C ARG A 86 4.85 -0.10 25.57
N LEU A 87 4.63 -1.41 25.79
CA LEU A 87 3.42 -2.10 25.31
C LEU A 87 2.17 -1.51 25.97
N VAL A 88 2.19 -1.37 27.29
CA VAL A 88 1.03 -0.86 28.04
C VAL A 88 0.82 0.64 27.80
N GLU A 89 1.89 1.42 27.62
CA GLU A 89 1.80 2.84 27.25
C GLU A 89 1.22 3.05 25.84
N THR A 90 1.67 2.23 24.88
CA THR A 90 1.28 2.40 23.47
C THR A 90 -0.14 1.87 23.21
N PHE A 91 -0.55 0.80 23.89
CA PHE A 91 -1.81 0.11 23.62
C PHE A 91 -2.71 0.03 24.87
N PRO A 92 -3.72 0.91 24.98
CA PRO A 92 -4.64 0.92 26.13
C PRO A 92 -5.35 -0.42 26.38
N LEU A 93 -5.66 -1.18 25.33
CA LEU A 93 -6.25 -2.50 25.46
C LEU A 93 -5.30 -3.50 26.14
N ALA A 94 -3.99 -3.43 25.87
CA ALA A 94 -3.01 -4.27 26.53
C ALA A 94 -2.91 -3.91 28.02
N ALA A 95 -2.84 -2.61 28.34
CA ALA A 95 -2.84 -2.12 29.72
C ALA A 95 -4.06 -2.59 30.49
N HIS A 96 -5.27 -2.38 29.95
CA HIS A 96 -6.52 -2.82 30.57
C HIS A 96 -6.56 -4.34 30.77
N THR A 97 -6.09 -5.11 29.79
CA THR A 97 -6.02 -6.58 29.91
C THR A 97 -5.11 -6.98 31.08
N ILE A 98 -3.92 -6.40 31.18
CA ILE A 98 -2.97 -6.74 32.25
C ILE A 98 -3.50 -6.30 33.62
N GLN A 99 -4.08 -5.12 33.73
CA GLN A 99 -4.70 -4.62 34.97
C GLN A 99 -5.87 -5.49 35.42
N HIS A 100 -6.72 -5.92 34.48
CA HIS A 100 -7.81 -6.86 34.77
C HIS A 100 -7.26 -8.18 35.33
N LEU A 101 -6.25 -8.76 34.69
CA LEU A 101 -5.62 -9.99 35.16
C LEU A 101 -4.93 -9.83 36.51
N ASP A 102 -4.34 -8.67 36.78
CA ASP A 102 -3.77 -8.34 38.09
C ASP A 102 -4.87 -8.31 39.16
N GLY A 103 -6.00 -7.65 38.89
CA GLY A 103 -7.16 -7.65 39.78
C GLY A 103 -7.64 -9.06 40.14
N ILE A 104 -7.72 -9.96 39.16
CA ILE A 104 -8.07 -11.37 39.39
C ILE A 104 -7.06 -12.08 40.31
N LEU A 105 -5.77 -11.79 40.19
CA LEU A 105 -4.75 -12.34 41.08
C LEU A 105 -4.83 -11.75 42.49
N GLN A 106 -5.13 -10.46 42.62
CA GLN A 106 -5.28 -9.80 43.92
C GLN A 106 -6.55 -10.23 44.67
N ASP A 107 -7.59 -10.65 43.94
CA ASP A 107 -8.82 -11.20 44.51
C ASP A 107 -8.72 -12.69 44.86
N ALA A 108 -7.62 -13.37 44.50
CA ALA A 108 -7.42 -14.76 44.83
C ALA A 108 -7.31 -14.98 46.35
N HIS A 109 -7.78 -16.12 46.84
CA HIS A 109 -7.76 -16.47 48.26
C HIS A 109 -6.36 -16.34 48.90
N ASP A 110 -5.33 -16.64 48.13
CA ASP A 110 -3.93 -16.60 48.51
C ASP A 110 -3.13 -15.65 47.61
N ALA A 111 -3.68 -14.45 47.42
CA ALA A 111 -3.14 -13.39 46.60
C ALA A 111 -1.62 -13.17 46.80
N PRO A 112 -0.86 -12.96 45.70
CA PRO A 112 0.55 -12.63 45.80
C PRO A 112 0.77 -11.24 46.43
N SER A 113 1.90 -11.07 47.12
CA SER A 113 2.30 -9.75 47.65
C SER A 113 2.82 -8.78 46.58
N TRP A 114 2.92 -9.22 45.33
CA TRP A 114 3.42 -8.47 44.19
C TRP A 114 2.29 -8.21 43.20
N SER A 115 2.38 -7.11 42.45
CA SER A 115 1.45 -6.78 41.36
C SER A 115 1.97 -7.32 40.03
N LEU A 116 1.09 -7.98 39.28
CA LEU A 116 1.38 -8.46 37.93
C LEU A 116 1.70 -7.29 36.99
N TYR A 117 0.99 -6.18 37.12
CA TYR A 117 1.22 -4.99 36.32
C TYR A 117 2.60 -4.40 36.63
N GLU A 118 2.89 -4.16 37.90
CA GLU A 118 4.18 -3.58 38.34
C GLU A 118 5.36 -4.46 37.92
N GLU A 119 5.31 -5.77 38.20
CA GLU A 119 6.37 -6.71 37.85
C GLU A 119 6.56 -6.87 36.32
N LEU A 120 5.50 -6.73 35.53
CA LEU A 120 5.62 -6.77 34.08
C LEU A 120 6.33 -5.54 33.52
N THR A 121 6.10 -4.37 34.12
CA THR A 121 6.68 -3.09 33.70
C THR A 121 8.03 -2.77 34.35
N ALA A 122 8.37 -3.43 35.46
CA ALA A 122 9.60 -3.15 36.20
C ALA A 122 10.87 -3.56 35.43
N ASP A 123 11.89 -2.69 35.47
CA ASP A 123 13.24 -3.04 35.03
C ASP A 123 13.87 -4.07 35.98
N GLY A 124 14.45 -5.14 35.42
CA GLY A 124 15.06 -6.21 36.21
C GLY A 124 14.09 -7.19 36.88
N ALA A 125 12.84 -7.27 36.42
CA ALA A 125 11.86 -8.25 36.88
C ALA A 125 12.48 -9.64 37.08
N GLN A 126 12.18 -10.31 38.20
CA GLN A 126 12.75 -11.62 38.52
C GLN A 126 12.06 -12.75 37.74
N VAL A 127 12.06 -12.64 36.41
CA VAL A 127 11.41 -13.57 35.45
C VAL A 127 12.04 -14.98 35.45
N GLN A 128 13.02 -15.25 36.32
CA GLN A 128 13.57 -16.59 36.53
C GLN A 128 12.79 -17.37 37.60
N ARG A 129 12.02 -16.68 38.45
CA ARG A 129 11.20 -17.30 39.49
C ARG A 129 9.93 -17.89 38.89
N PRO A 130 9.64 -19.20 39.03
CA PRO A 130 8.45 -19.84 38.44
C PRO A 130 7.13 -19.15 38.79
N GLU A 131 6.99 -18.71 40.05
CA GLU A 131 5.81 -18.02 40.58
C GLU A 131 5.56 -16.64 39.96
N LEU A 132 6.58 -15.99 39.40
CA LEU A 132 6.46 -14.73 38.65
C LEU A 132 6.40 -14.99 37.14
N SER A 133 7.35 -15.77 36.63
CA SER A 133 7.56 -15.98 35.20
C SER A 133 6.35 -16.58 34.48
N GLN A 134 5.67 -17.56 35.08
CA GLN A 134 4.53 -18.23 34.46
C GLN A 134 3.31 -17.30 34.32
N PRO A 135 2.84 -16.60 35.36
CA PRO A 135 1.76 -15.62 35.21
C PRO A 135 2.16 -14.43 34.34
N LEU A 136 3.39 -13.90 34.45
CA LEU A 136 3.85 -12.78 33.60
C LEU A 136 3.84 -13.13 32.12
N VAL A 137 4.34 -14.31 31.75
CA VAL A 137 4.33 -14.78 30.36
C VAL A 137 2.89 -14.97 29.88
N THR A 138 2.03 -15.57 30.71
CA THR A 138 0.61 -15.77 30.36
C THR A 138 -0.10 -14.45 30.15
N ALA A 139 0.09 -13.47 31.04
CA ALA A 139 -0.49 -12.14 30.93
C ALA A 139 -0.06 -11.42 29.64
N LEU A 140 1.23 -11.45 29.32
CA LEU A 140 1.74 -10.90 28.05
C LEU A 140 1.09 -11.58 26.84
N GLN A 141 1.00 -12.92 26.85
CA GLN A 141 0.37 -13.66 25.76
C GLN A 141 -1.11 -13.28 25.58
N LEU A 142 -1.85 -13.14 26.69
CA LEU A 142 -3.26 -12.75 26.67
C LEU A 142 -3.46 -11.31 26.20
N ALA A 143 -2.59 -10.38 26.60
CA ALA A 143 -2.60 -9.01 26.11
C ALA A 143 -2.35 -8.94 24.60
N LEU A 144 -1.35 -9.68 24.09
CA LEU A 144 -1.08 -9.76 22.66
C LEU A 144 -2.25 -10.42 21.90
N LEU A 145 -2.82 -11.50 22.43
CA LEU A 145 -4.02 -12.14 21.87
C LEU A 145 -5.19 -11.15 21.78
N ALA A 146 -5.43 -10.36 22.83
CA ALA A 146 -6.50 -9.36 22.85
C ALA A 146 -6.31 -8.29 21.75
N LEU A 147 -5.09 -7.79 21.54
CA LEU A 147 -4.78 -6.83 20.46
C LEU A 147 -5.07 -7.41 19.07
N PHE A 148 -4.66 -8.65 18.83
CA PHE A 148 -4.88 -9.31 17.54
C PHE A 148 -6.36 -9.68 17.33
N GLN A 149 -7.06 -10.12 18.36
CA GLN A 149 -8.51 -10.36 18.30
C GLN A 149 -9.28 -9.07 18.03
N ALA A 150 -8.93 -7.97 18.70
CA ALA A 150 -9.54 -6.65 18.46
C ALA A 150 -9.23 -6.09 17.06
N SER A 151 -8.21 -6.60 16.38
CA SER A 151 -7.91 -6.30 14.98
C SER A 151 -8.45 -7.35 14.02
N ASN A 152 -9.43 -8.17 14.43
CA ASN A 152 -10.09 -9.23 13.63
C ASN A 152 -9.23 -10.44 13.25
N VAL A 153 -8.10 -10.65 13.93
CA VAL A 153 -7.30 -11.86 13.78
C VAL A 153 -7.80 -12.91 14.78
N VAL A 154 -8.62 -13.85 14.29
CA VAL A 154 -9.21 -14.93 15.09
C VAL A 154 -8.61 -16.27 14.66
N PRO A 155 -8.11 -17.11 15.59
CA PRO A 155 -7.61 -18.44 15.25
C PRO A 155 -8.69 -19.35 14.66
N GLN A 156 -8.26 -20.28 13.82
CA GLN A 156 -9.03 -21.49 13.47
C GLN A 156 -8.50 -22.72 14.18
N ALA A 157 -7.19 -22.75 14.41
CA ALA A 157 -6.54 -23.73 15.25
C ALA A 157 -5.54 -23.05 16.19
N VAL A 158 -5.15 -23.74 17.25
CA VAL A 158 -4.13 -23.30 18.19
C VAL A 158 -3.34 -24.49 18.67
N ILE A 159 -2.07 -24.25 18.98
CA ILE A 159 -1.20 -25.19 19.69
C ILE A 159 -0.44 -24.41 20.75
N GLY A 160 -0.39 -24.94 21.96
CA GLY A 160 0.46 -24.41 23.01
C GLY A 160 1.71 -25.27 23.19
N HIS A 161 2.77 -24.65 23.71
CA HIS A 161 3.96 -25.36 24.19
C HIS A 161 4.04 -25.23 25.71
N SER A 162 3.97 -26.36 26.42
CA SER A 162 4.03 -26.41 27.90
C SER A 162 3.00 -25.44 28.53
N SER A 163 3.43 -24.48 29.35
CA SER A 163 2.57 -23.43 29.95
C SER A 163 1.89 -22.53 28.93
N GLY A 164 2.40 -22.48 27.70
CA GLY A 164 1.71 -21.84 26.60
C GLY A 164 0.35 -22.44 26.30
N GLU A 165 0.06 -23.69 26.65
CA GLU A 165 -1.28 -24.26 26.47
C GLU A 165 -2.37 -23.52 27.25
N ILE A 166 -2.01 -22.82 28.33
CA ILE A 166 -2.94 -21.98 29.10
C ILE A 166 -3.51 -20.88 28.22
N ALA A 167 -2.64 -20.09 27.57
CA ALA A 167 -3.07 -19.05 26.63
C ALA A 167 -3.65 -19.64 25.33
N ALA A 168 -3.25 -20.85 24.92
CA ALA A 168 -3.86 -21.54 23.78
C ALA A 168 -5.32 -21.91 24.07
N ALA A 169 -5.62 -22.38 25.29
CA ALA A 169 -6.98 -22.69 25.71
C ALA A 169 -7.89 -21.45 25.72
N VAL A 170 -7.35 -20.28 26.06
CA VAL A 170 -8.08 -19.00 25.90
C VAL A 170 -8.31 -18.68 24.43
N ALA A 171 -7.27 -18.79 23.60
CA ALA A 171 -7.37 -18.53 22.16
C ALA A 171 -8.33 -19.51 21.45
N ALA A 172 -8.48 -20.75 21.94
CA ALA A 172 -9.47 -21.72 21.48
C ALA A 172 -10.91 -21.41 21.92
N GLY A 173 -11.07 -20.54 22.93
CA GLY A 173 -12.37 -20.29 23.56
C GLY A 173 -12.81 -21.40 24.52
N TYR A 174 -11.86 -22.15 25.08
CA TYR A 174 -12.13 -23.21 26.06
C TYR A 174 -12.17 -22.70 27.50
N ILE A 175 -11.36 -21.70 27.81
CA ILE A 175 -11.35 -20.99 29.09
C ILE A 175 -11.32 -19.48 28.85
N THR A 176 -11.72 -18.68 29.83
CA THR A 176 -11.60 -17.22 29.77
C THR A 176 -10.24 -16.76 30.34
N PRO A 177 -9.83 -15.49 30.16
CA PRO A 177 -8.55 -14.98 30.69
C PRO A 177 -8.40 -15.10 32.21
N GLU A 178 -9.50 -15.04 32.97
CA GLU A 178 -9.52 -15.07 34.44
C GLU A 178 -9.04 -16.42 35.02
N PRO A 179 -9.63 -17.59 34.66
CA PRO A 179 -9.09 -18.87 35.08
C PRO A 179 -7.67 -19.10 34.51
N ALA A 180 -7.36 -18.57 33.33
CA ALA A 180 -6.05 -18.74 32.72
C ALA A 180 -4.91 -18.14 33.57
N ILE A 181 -5.09 -16.94 34.12
CA ILE A 181 -4.06 -16.32 34.97
C ILE A 181 -3.92 -17.06 36.31
N LEU A 182 -5.02 -17.55 36.89
CA LEU A 182 -4.97 -18.38 38.11
C LEU A 182 -4.29 -19.72 37.87
N ILE A 183 -4.55 -20.38 36.73
CA ILE A 183 -3.87 -21.62 36.34
C ILE A 183 -2.35 -21.39 36.25
N ALA A 184 -1.92 -20.30 35.62
CA ALA A 184 -0.51 -19.94 35.52
C ALA A 184 0.13 -19.63 36.88
N TYR A 185 -0.58 -18.87 37.73
CA TYR A 185 -0.13 -18.53 39.08
C TYR A 185 0.04 -19.77 39.96
N TYR A 186 -0.98 -20.62 40.06
CA TYR A 186 -0.93 -21.84 40.87
C TYR A 186 0.09 -22.85 40.36
N ARG A 187 0.34 -22.90 39.04
CA ARG A 187 1.40 -23.73 38.49
C ARG A 187 2.78 -23.24 38.93
N GLY A 188 3.03 -21.93 38.89
CA GLY A 188 4.27 -21.34 39.37
C GLY A 188 4.47 -21.57 40.87
N LYS A 189 3.42 -21.31 41.67
CA LYS A 189 3.40 -21.51 43.12
C LYS A 189 3.69 -22.95 43.52
N ALA A 190 3.00 -23.92 42.93
CA ALA A 190 3.25 -25.33 43.22
C ALA A 190 4.68 -25.76 42.83
N THR A 191 5.25 -25.18 41.77
CA THR A 191 6.65 -25.45 41.39
C THR A 191 7.62 -24.92 42.46
N LEU A 192 7.36 -23.75 43.04
CA LEU A 192 8.20 -23.20 44.11
C LEU A 192 8.23 -24.11 45.35
N GLU A 193 7.13 -24.82 45.62
CA GLU A 193 7.00 -25.79 46.71
C GLU A 193 7.67 -27.15 46.39
N ALA A 194 8.29 -27.31 45.20
CA ALA A 194 8.92 -28.56 44.80
C ALA A 194 10.19 -28.84 45.59
N VAL A 195 10.19 -29.96 46.30
CA VAL A 195 11.37 -30.48 47.00
C VAL A 195 12.01 -31.57 46.15
N TYR A 196 13.16 -31.26 45.58
CA TYR A 196 13.96 -32.22 44.82
C TYR A 196 14.97 -32.94 45.73
N GLN A 197 15.17 -34.23 45.50
CA GLN A 197 16.17 -35.03 46.23
C GLN A 197 17.61 -34.68 45.84
N ALA A 198 17.79 -34.05 44.67
CA ALA A 198 19.07 -33.59 44.14
C ALA A 198 18.85 -32.32 43.32
N LEU A 199 19.95 -31.64 42.93
CA LEU A 199 19.87 -30.54 41.97
C LEU A 199 19.38 -31.08 40.62
N VAL A 200 18.28 -30.51 40.12
CA VAL A 200 17.66 -30.88 38.85
C VAL A 200 17.88 -29.78 37.81
N GLY A 201 17.60 -30.11 36.56
CA GLY A 201 17.59 -29.12 35.49
C GLY A 201 17.00 -29.67 34.20
N MET A 202 17.15 -28.88 33.14
CA MET A 202 16.74 -29.24 31.79
C MET A 202 17.87 -28.94 30.79
N MET A 203 17.92 -29.70 29.69
CA MET A 203 18.93 -29.55 28.65
C MET A 203 18.29 -29.55 27.27
N ALA A 204 18.53 -28.52 26.47
CA ALA A 204 18.12 -28.52 25.06
C ALA A 204 19.16 -29.29 24.22
N VAL A 205 18.69 -30.15 23.31
CA VAL A 205 19.53 -30.95 22.42
C VAL A 205 19.06 -30.83 20.97
N GLY A 206 20.01 -30.82 20.04
CA GLY A 206 19.79 -30.77 18.58
C GLY A 206 19.62 -32.16 17.97
N LEU A 207 18.83 -33.02 18.60
CA LEU A 207 18.63 -34.42 18.22
C LEU A 207 17.13 -34.75 18.18
N GLY A 208 16.76 -35.65 17.28
CA GLY A 208 15.40 -36.18 17.15
C GLY A 208 15.10 -37.34 18.11
N PRO A 209 13.82 -37.71 18.28
CA PRO A 209 13.37 -38.74 19.24
C PRO A 209 14.06 -40.10 19.08
N ASP A 210 14.40 -40.51 17.85
CA ASP A 210 15.05 -41.80 17.61
C ASP A 210 16.54 -41.80 18.03
N GLN A 211 17.20 -40.66 17.92
CA GLN A 211 18.64 -40.52 18.22
C GLN A 211 18.90 -40.29 19.71
N VAL A 212 17.94 -39.71 20.44
CA VAL A 212 18.14 -39.36 21.85
C VAL A 212 18.14 -40.59 22.76
N LEU A 213 17.48 -41.68 22.39
CA LEU A 213 17.33 -42.86 23.25
C LEU A 213 18.69 -43.47 23.66
N SER A 214 19.65 -43.55 22.74
CA SER A 214 20.98 -44.11 23.02
C SER A 214 21.78 -43.28 24.04
N TYR A 215 21.54 -41.97 24.11
CA TYR A 215 22.22 -41.10 25.07
C TYR A 215 21.65 -41.20 26.49
N LEU A 216 20.41 -41.69 26.61
CA LEU A 216 19.68 -41.79 27.87
C LEU A 216 19.77 -43.17 28.52
N GLU A 217 20.35 -44.17 27.83
CA GLU A 217 20.53 -45.53 28.37
C GLU A 217 21.26 -45.52 29.72
N GLY A 218 20.64 -46.13 30.73
CA GLY A 218 21.19 -46.23 32.09
C GLY A 218 21.11 -44.96 32.93
N SER A 219 20.43 -43.91 32.46
CA SER A 219 20.17 -42.67 33.22
C SER A 219 18.72 -42.61 33.74
N THR A 220 18.48 -41.69 34.67
CA THR A 220 17.12 -41.34 35.16
C THR A 220 16.52 -40.15 34.39
N ILE A 221 17.20 -39.67 33.36
CA ILE A 221 16.82 -38.52 32.56
C ILE A 221 15.67 -38.88 31.63
N GLU A 222 14.64 -38.04 31.61
CA GLU A 222 13.46 -38.19 30.76
C GLU A 222 13.45 -37.16 29.63
N ILE A 223 12.80 -37.50 28.52
CA ILE A 223 12.53 -36.56 27.42
C ILE A 223 11.34 -35.70 27.84
N ALA A 224 11.60 -34.44 28.18
CA ALA A 224 10.59 -33.49 28.61
C ALA A 224 9.82 -32.86 27.43
N CYS A 225 10.51 -32.59 26.31
CA CYS A 225 9.89 -31.98 25.14
C CYS A 225 10.43 -32.59 23.85
N ILE A 226 9.55 -32.80 22.88
CA ILE A 226 9.89 -33.07 21.48
C ILE A 226 9.42 -31.85 20.67
N ASN A 227 10.32 -30.90 20.44
CA ASN A 227 10.01 -29.61 19.82
C ASN A 227 9.97 -29.70 18.29
N SER A 228 10.80 -30.56 17.70
CA SER A 228 10.82 -30.79 16.26
C SER A 228 11.44 -32.16 15.96
N PRO A 229 11.49 -32.61 14.68
CA PRO A 229 12.21 -33.81 14.30
C PRO A 229 13.72 -33.80 14.63
N GLN A 230 14.28 -32.64 15.00
CA GLN A 230 15.71 -32.44 15.27
C GLN A 230 15.95 -31.65 16.56
N SER A 231 14.95 -31.53 17.44
CA SER A 231 15.07 -30.77 18.68
C SER A 231 14.25 -31.39 19.81
N ALA A 232 14.94 -31.74 20.89
CA ALA A 232 14.33 -32.24 22.12
C ALA A 232 14.86 -31.48 23.34
N ILE A 233 14.15 -31.62 24.46
CA ILE A 233 14.60 -31.15 25.77
C ILE A 233 14.59 -32.33 26.73
N PHE A 234 15.69 -32.54 27.43
CA PHE A 234 15.82 -33.50 28.51
C PHE A 234 15.55 -32.85 29.86
N SER A 235 15.06 -33.62 30.81
CA SER A 235 14.83 -33.18 32.18
C SER A 235 15.22 -34.26 33.18
N GLY A 236 15.85 -33.84 34.28
CA GLY A 236 16.21 -34.73 35.38
C GLY A 236 17.34 -34.18 36.24
N ILE A 237 18.11 -35.09 36.85
CA ILE A 237 19.19 -34.74 37.78
C ILE A 237 20.37 -34.09 37.03
N LYS A 238 20.82 -32.93 37.51
CA LYS A 238 21.85 -32.11 36.85
C LYS A 238 23.20 -32.83 36.73
N SER A 239 23.57 -33.65 37.72
CA SER A 239 24.81 -34.45 37.67
C SER A 239 24.78 -35.56 36.61
N GLU A 240 23.61 -36.00 36.16
CA GLU A 240 23.47 -36.94 35.04
C GLU A 240 23.39 -36.22 33.69
N LEU A 241 22.84 -35.00 33.64
CA LEU A 241 22.77 -34.19 32.42
C LEU A 241 24.15 -33.75 31.91
N VAL A 242 25.09 -33.40 32.81
CA VAL A 242 26.44 -32.94 32.45
C VAL A 242 27.22 -33.97 31.60
N PRO A 243 27.39 -35.24 32.01
CA PRO A 243 28.10 -36.20 31.17
C PRO A 243 27.36 -36.52 29.87
N ILE A 244 26.02 -36.44 29.84
CA ILE A 244 25.23 -36.59 28.60
C ILE A 244 25.52 -35.41 27.65
N GLU A 245 25.58 -34.18 28.17
CA GLU A 245 25.92 -32.98 27.40
C GLU A 245 27.28 -33.13 26.70
N GLU A 246 28.29 -33.61 27.44
CA GLU A 246 29.63 -33.85 26.91
C GLU A 246 29.64 -34.91 25.81
N ARG A 247 28.94 -36.04 26.00
CA ARG A 247 28.82 -37.08 24.96
C ARG A 247 28.19 -36.53 23.68
N ILE A 248 27.07 -35.82 23.80
CA ILE A 248 26.35 -35.25 22.65
C ILE A 248 27.23 -34.24 21.90
N LYS A 249 27.96 -33.38 22.62
CA LYS A 249 28.90 -32.42 22.02
C LYS A 249 30.08 -33.10 21.34
N ASN A 250 30.63 -34.17 21.94
CA ASN A 250 31.73 -34.94 21.35
C ASN A 250 31.34 -35.61 20.04
N ASP A 251 30.07 -35.99 19.90
CA ASP A 251 29.50 -36.54 18.66
C ASP A 251 29.12 -35.45 17.64
N GLY A 252 29.39 -34.17 17.94
CA GLY A 252 29.21 -33.03 17.04
C GLY A 252 27.82 -32.40 17.05
N TYR A 253 26.96 -32.76 18.01
CA TYR A 253 25.60 -32.23 18.11
C TYR A 253 25.48 -31.09 19.13
N PHE A 254 24.46 -30.24 18.94
CA PHE A 254 24.14 -29.19 19.89
C PHE A 254 23.58 -29.80 21.20
N ALA A 255 24.15 -29.39 22.32
CA ALA A 255 23.58 -29.61 23.65
C ALA A 255 23.86 -28.39 24.54
N ARG A 256 22.87 -27.95 25.31
CA ARG A 256 23.01 -26.81 26.23
C ARG A 256 22.10 -26.95 27.44
N LEU A 257 22.69 -26.93 28.63
CA LEU A 257 21.94 -26.79 29.89
C LEU A 257 21.14 -25.48 29.91
N LEU A 258 19.88 -25.59 30.29
CA LEU A 258 18.96 -24.45 30.44
C LEU A 258 19.09 -23.86 31.84
N HIS A 259 18.86 -22.55 31.95
CA HIS A 259 18.85 -21.85 33.23
C HIS A 259 17.48 -22.01 33.91
N VAL A 260 17.19 -23.24 34.34
CA VAL A 260 15.93 -23.62 34.99
C VAL A 260 16.27 -24.59 36.12
N ASP A 261 15.96 -24.21 37.35
CA ASP A 261 16.19 -25.02 38.56
C ASP A 261 14.98 -25.92 38.88
N ALA A 262 14.38 -26.49 37.83
CA ALA A 262 13.22 -27.37 37.92
C ALA A 262 13.28 -28.45 36.83
N ALA A 263 12.73 -29.62 37.13
CA ALA A 263 12.61 -30.73 36.18
C ALA A 263 11.16 -30.92 35.72
N TYR A 264 10.65 -29.96 34.94
CA TYR A 264 9.30 -30.07 34.34
C TYR A 264 9.20 -31.27 33.41
N HIS A 265 7.98 -31.81 33.27
CA HIS A 265 7.68 -32.94 32.38
C HIS A 265 8.52 -34.18 32.68
N SER A 266 8.74 -34.41 33.98
CA SER A 266 9.44 -35.58 34.51
C SER A 266 8.77 -36.06 35.79
N HIS A 267 9.11 -37.26 36.25
CA HIS A 267 8.64 -37.79 37.52
C HIS A 267 9.04 -36.90 38.72
N HIS A 268 10.09 -36.08 38.63
CA HIS A 268 10.55 -35.20 39.71
C HIS A 268 9.54 -34.11 40.09
N ILE A 269 8.66 -33.67 39.18
CA ILE A 269 7.65 -32.65 39.45
C ILE A 269 6.31 -33.25 39.91
N LYS A 270 6.17 -34.58 39.86
CA LYS A 270 4.90 -35.28 40.13
C LYS A 270 4.40 -35.08 41.57
N SER A 271 5.31 -34.91 42.53
CA SER A 271 4.98 -34.68 43.95
C SER A 271 4.20 -33.38 44.17
N VAL A 272 4.52 -32.32 43.42
CA VAL A 272 3.82 -31.03 43.49
C VAL A 272 2.68 -30.91 42.48
N ALA A 273 2.67 -31.73 41.43
CA ALA A 273 1.61 -31.72 40.44
C ALA A 273 0.23 -32.08 41.04
N GLY A 274 0.19 -32.95 42.06
CA GLY A 274 -1.03 -33.22 42.83
C GLY A 274 -1.51 -32.00 43.61
N ARG A 275 -0.59 -31.30 44.29
CA ARG A 275 -0.90 -30.04 45.00
C ARG A 275 -1.42 -28.97 44.04
N TYR A 276 -0.84 -28.87 42.85
CA TYR A 276 -1.31 -27.99 41.79
C TYR A 276 -2.75 -28.32 41.38
N GLU A 277 -3.08 -29.60 41.15
CA GLU A 277 -4.45 -30.03 40.84
C GLU A 277 -5.44 -29.67 41.94
N ASP A 278 -5.06 -29.86 43.22
CA ASP A 278 -5.90 -29.50 44.36
C ASP A 278 -6.19 -28.00 44.40
N LEU A 279 -5.17 -27.16 44.20
CA LEU A 279 -5.33 -25.70 44.13
C LEU A 279 -6.28 -25.30 43.00
N LEU A 280 -6.15 -25.93 41.82
CA LEU A 280 -7.04 -25.70 40.69
C LEU A 280 -8.50 -26.12 40.96
N ARG A 281 -8.71 -27.21 41.70
CA ARG A 281 -10.06 -27.67 42.08
C ARG A 281 -10.72 -26.77 43.11
N GLN A 282 -9.93 -26.19 44.01
CA GLN A 282 -10.41 -25.37 45.12
C GLN A 282 -10.64 -23.91 44.72
N HIS A 283 -9.80 -23.36 43.84
CA HIS A 283 -9.71 -21.91 43.65
C HIS A 283 -9.94 -21.44 42.22
N VAL A 284 -10.14 -22.34 41.25
CA VAL A 284 -10.44 -21.96 39.87
C VAL A 284 -11.88 -22.35 39.50
N GLU A 285 -12.64 -21.39 39.01
CA GLU A 285 -13.99 -21.64 38.50
C GLU A 285 -13.95 -22.23 37.09
N TRP A 286 -14.45 -23.45 36.95
CA TRP A 286 -14.54 -24.14 35.66
C TRP A 286 -15.90 -23.88 35.03
N GLN A 287 -15.94 -23.01 34.02
CA GLN A 287 -17.20 -22.67 33.34
C GLN A 287 -17.83 -23.91 32.69
N LYS A 288 -19.16 -24.01 32.79
CA LYS A 288 -19.92 -25.03 32.04
C LYS A 288 -19.84 -24.72 30.56
N HIS A 289 -19.40 -25.71 29.79
CA HIS A 289 -19.21 -25.61 28.34
C HIS A 289 -20.47 -25.08 27.62
N SER A 290 -20.37 -23.89 27.02
CA SER A 290 -21.44 -23.32 26.21
C SER A 290 -21.35 -23.84 24.79
N LYS A 291 -22.25 -24.75 24.42
CA LYS A 291 -22.32 -25.37 23.08
C LYS A 291 -22.55 -24.38 21.93
N ASN A 292 -22.84 -23.11 22.22
CA ASN A 292 -23.25 -22.10 21.24
C ASN A 292 -22.12 -21.17 20.77
N LYS A 293 -20.89 -21.27 21.33
CA LYS A 293 -19.74 -20.49 20.84
C LYS A 293 -18.91 -21.33 19.86
N LYS A 294 -18.61 -20.77 18.68
CA LYS A 294 -17.67 -21.38 17.74
C LYS A 294 -16.28 -21.39 18.37
N GLN A 295 -15.73 -22.58 18.59
CA GLN A 295 -14.41 -22.79 19.17
C GLN A 295 -13.39 -23.12 18.09
N SER A 296 -12.14 -22.70 18.32
CA SER A 296 -11.02 -23.06 17.46
C SER A 296 -10.51 -24.44 17.88
N LEU A 297 -9.97 -25.20 16.92
CA LEU A 297 -9.37 -26.50 17.22
C LEU A 297 -8.10 -26.31 18.05
N MET A 298 -7.98 -26.99 19.20
CA MET A 298 -6.76 -27.00 19.99
C MET A 298 -6.01 -28.31 19.80
N ALA A 299 -4.90 -28.28 19.05
CA ALA A 299 -3.95 -29.39 18.96
C ALA A 299 -3.11 -29.41 20.25
N SER A 300 -3.35 -30.38 21.13
CA SER A 300 -2.70 -30.47 22.44
C SER A 300 -1.32 -31.10 22.29
N SER A 301 -0.30 -30.37 22.74
CA SER A 301 1.06 -30.91 22.88
C SER A 301 1.17 -31.84 24.10
N THR A 302 0.26 -31.75 25.07
CA THR A 302 0.19 -32.66 26.22
C THR A 302 -0.28 -34.07 25.82
N THR A 303 -1.27 -34.17 24.92
CA THR A 303 -1.87 -35.46 24.51
C THR A 303 -1.45 -35.94 23.13
N GLY A 304 -0.84 -35.05 22.32
CA GLY A 304 -0.48 -35.31 20.93
C GLY A 304 -1.67 -35.38 19.97
N LYS A 305 -2.85 -34.92 20.38
CA LYS A 305 -4.11 -34.96 19.61
C LYS A 305 -4.92 -33.68 19.79
N ALA A 306 -5.88 -33.44 18.90
CA ALA A 306 -6.87 -32.39 19.09
C ALA A 306 -7.73 -32.63 20.35
N LEU A 307 -7.99 -31.59 21.13
CA LEU A 307 -8.88 -31.67 22.29
C LEU A 307 -10.35 -31.58 21.89
N GLU A 308 -11.14 -32.56 22.33
CA GLU A 308 -12.59 -32.61 22.10
C GLU A 308 -13.40 -31.85 23.16
N THR A 309 -12.82 -31.64 24.34
CA THR A 309 -13.49 -30.97 25.47
C THR A 309 -12.55 -29.97 26.14
N PRO A 310 -13.09 -28.91 26.79
CA PRO A 310 -12.28 -27.96 27.52
C PRO A 310 -11.40 -28.62 28.59
N PRO A 311 -10.14 -28.17 28.77
CA PRO A 311 -9.23 -28.74 29.74
C PRO A 311 -9.67 -28.41 31.18
N GLY A 312 -9.70 -29.42 32.05
CA GLY A 312 -9.94 -29.28 33.48
C GLY A 312 -8.69 -29.52 34.35
N PRO A 313 -8.82 -29.58 35.69
CA PRO A 313 -7.69 -29.75 36.61
C PRO A 313 -6.76 -30.94 36.28
N ALA A 314 -7.35 -32.10 35.99
CA ALA A 314 -6.58 -33.31 35.64
C ALA A 314 -5.76 -33.13 34.35
N TYR A 315 -6.24 -32.33 33.39
CA TYR A 315 -5.50 -32.01 32.19
C TYR A 315 -4.27 -31.15 32.52
N TRP A 316 -4.42 -30.15 33.38
CA TRP A 316 -3.32 -29.27 33.76
C TRP A 316 -2.26 -29.99 34.61
N LEU A 317 -2.66 -30.95 35.45
CA LEU A 317 -1.71 -31.87 36.09
C LEU A 317 -0.90 -32.63 35.02
N ALA A 318 -1.59 -33.23 34.04
CA ALA A 318 -0.92 -33.93 32.95
C ALA A 318 0.00 -33.00 32.15
N ASN A 319 -0.42 -31.77 31.84
CA ASN A 319 0.41 -30.76 31.16
C ASN A 319 1.68 -30.38 31.93
N MET A 320 1.72 -30.58 33.25
CA MET A 320 2.91 -30.30 34.07
C MET A 320 3.91 -31.46 34.11
N VAL A 321 3.42 -32.69 33.95
CA VAL A 321 4.18 -33.94 34.21
C VAL A 321 4.49 -34.71 32.92
N SER A 322 3.59 -34.69 31.94
CA SER A 322 3.73 -35.44 30.69
C SER A 322 4.66 -34.74 29.70
N PRO A 323 5.36 -35.49 28.83
CA PRO A 323 6.22 -34.91 27.81
C PRO A 323 5.44 -34.01 26.84
N VAL A 324 6.05 -32.90 26.42
CA VAL A 324 5.48 -31.96 25.44
C VAL A 324 5.72 -32.46 24.03
N LEU A 325 4.68 -32.97 23.36
CA LEU A 325 4.67 -33.49 22.00
C LEU A 325 4.43 -32.39 20.95
N PHE A 326 5.15 -31.28 21.05
CA PHE A 326 4.92 -30.10 20.19
C PHE A 326 5.16 -30.41 18.70
N SER A 327 6.21 -31.17 18.36
CA SER A 327 6.50 -31.56 16.98
C SER A 327 5.34 -32.29 16.31
N GLN A 328 4.66 -33.18 17.06
CA GLN A 328 3.55 -33.96 16.56
C GLN A 328 2.32 -33.06 16.32
N ALA A 329 1.96 -32.26 17.32
CA ALA A 329 0.81 -31.36 17.20
C ALA A 329 1.04 -30.25 16.14
N ALA A 330 2.28 -29.76 15.97
CA ALA A 330 2.63 -28.80 14.92
C ALA A 330 2.57 -29.44 13.52
N HIS A 331 2.95 -30.71 13.40
CA HIS A 331 2.85 -31.45 12.14
C HIS A 331 1.39 -31.60 11.70
N GLU A 332 0.47 -31.92 12.61
CA GLU A 332 -0.97 -32.03 12.32
C GLU A 332 -1.55 -30.73 11.72
N LEU A 333 -1.13 -29.57 12.24
CA LEU A 333 -1.55 -28.26 11.71
C LEU A 333 -0.80 -27.85 10.43
N THR A 334 0.26 -28.56 10.05
CA THR A 334 1.07 -28.25 8.86
C THR A 334 0.66 -29.09 7.64
N THR A 335 0.28 -30.34 7.85
CA THR A 335 0.00 -31.33 6.77
C THR A 335 -1.31 -32.08 6.93
N GLY A 336 -1.96 -31.98 8.09
CA GLY A 336 -3.20 -32.71 8.39
C GLY A 336 -4.43 -32.16 7.67
N PRO A 337 -5.61 -32.75 7.93
CA PRO A 337 -6.88 -32.27 7.37
C PRO A 337 -7.21 -30.83 7.81
N GLU A 338 -6.69 -30.43 8.95
CA GLU A 338 -6.81 -29.08 9.53
C GLU A 338 -5.57 -28.22 9.22
N ALA A 339 -4.87 -28.51 8.13
CA ALA A 339 -3.70 -27.74 7.70
C ALA A 339 -4.06 -26.29 7.39
N VAL A 340 -3.10 -25.42 7.69
CA VAL A 340 -3.31 -23.97 7.74
C VAL A 340 -2.27 -23.20 6.92
N ASP A 341 -2.56 -21.92 6.67
CA ASP A 341 -1.74 -21.11 5.77
C ASP A 341 -0.68 -20.27 6.51
N CYS A 342 -0.87 -20.03 7.81
CA CYS A 342 0.04 -19.27 8.65
C CYS A 342 0.06 -19.74 10.12
N LEU A 343 1.27 -19.92 10.64
CA LEU A 343 1.56 -20.08 12.06
C LEU A 343 1.96 -18.72 12.64
N PHE A 344 1.16 -18.23 13.58
CA PHE A 344 1.37 -16.96 14.26
C PHE A 344 1.75 -17.19 15.73
N GLU A 345 3.04 -17.03 16.06
CA GLU A 345 3.55 -17.24 17.42
C GLU A 345 3.27 -16.04 18.32
N VAL A 346 2.67 -16.32 19.47
CA VAL A 346 2.38 -15.38 20.55
C VAL A 346 3.12 -15.83 21.81
N GLY A 347 4.10 -15.03 22.21
CA GLY A 347 4.99 -15.32 23.33
C GLY A 347 5.92 -14.15 23.66
N PRO A 348 6.76 -14.28 24.70
CA PRO A 348 7.73 -13.25 25.10
C PRO A 348 8.95 -13.15 24.17
N SER A 349 9.07 -14.04 23.19
CA SER A 349 10.07 -14.05 22.12
C SER A 349 9.60 -14.99 21.00
N ASP A 350 10.42 -15.17 19.97
CA ASP A 350 10.24 -16.08 18.83
C ASP A 350 10.93 -17.44 19.05
N ALA A 351 10.79 -18.03 20.25
CA ALA A 351 11.58 -19.21 20.62
C ALA A 351 11.16 -20.49 19.87
N LEU A 352 9.94 -20.53 19.31
CA LEU A 352 9.49 -21.66 18.51
C LEU A 352 9.85 -21.51 17.02
N SER A 353 10.44 -20.38 16.59
CA SER A 353 10.84 -20.14 15.20
C SER A 353 11.71 -21.27 14.61
N GLY A 354 12.74 -21.69 15.32
CA GLY A 354 13.63 -22.80 14.92
C GLY A 354 12.87 -24.13 14.77
N PRO A 355 12.24 -24.64 15.85
CA PRO A 355 11.47 -25.88 15.82
C PRO A 355 10.34 -25.91 14.77
N ILE A 356 9.61 -24.80 14.60
CA ILE A 356 8.56 -24.67 13.58
C ILE A 356 9.17 -24.76 12.18
N ASN A 357 10.26 -24.04 11.90
CA ASN A 357 10.90 -24.11 10.58
C ASN A 357 11.46 -25.51 10.28
N GLN A 358 12.03 -26.21 11.27
CA GLN A 358 12.45 -27.61 11.11
C GLN A 358 11.27 -28.52 10.76
N THR A 359 10.15 -28.39 11.47
CA THR A 359 8.92 -29.17 11.22
C THR A 359 8.36 -28.89 9.83
N LYS A 360 8.31 -27.62 9.41
CA LYS A 360 7.87 -27.21 8.07
C LYS A 360 8.75 -27.76 6.96
N ASN A 361 10.07 -27.69 7.14
CA ASN A 361 11.03 -28.19 6.17
C ASN A 361 10.94 -29.71 6.03
N ALA A 362 10.81 -30.43 7.14
CA ALA A 362 10.59 -31.88 7.12
C ALA A 362 9.28 -32.27 6.41
N ALA A 363 8.24 -31.44 6.55
CA ALA A 363 6.95 -31.61 5.88
C ALA A 363 6.91 -31.06 4.44
N SER A 364 7.98 -30.41 3.94
CA SER A 364 7.98 -29.66 2.67
C SER A 364 6.81 -28.66 2.53
N SER A 365 6.38 -28.05 3.65
CA SER A 365 5.22 -27.16 3.68
C SER A 365 5.58 -25.70 3.38
N SER A 366 4.73 -25.04 2.58
CA SER A 366 4.87 -23.62 2.21
C SER A 366 4.25 -22.64 3.21
N ILE A 367 3.69 -23.17 4.31
CA ILE A 367 3.06 -22.41 5.38
C ILE A 367 3.96 -21.25 5.86
N LYS A 368 3.37 -20.09 6.13
CA LYS A 368 4.13 -18.95 6.64
C LYS A 368 4.25 -18.99 8.16
N TYR A 369 5.33 -18.39 8.68
CA TYR A 369 5.54 -18.24 10.10
C TYR A 369 5.73 -16.75 10.41
N VAL A 370 5.03 -16.26 11.43
CA VAL A 370 5.09 -14.88 11.91
C VAL A 370 5.15 -14.91 13.43
N SER A 371 6.01 -14.11 14.04
CA SER A 371 6.01 -13.92 15.51
C SER A 371 5.43 -12.56 15.87
N ALA A 372 4.54 -12.53 16.85
CA ALA A 372 3.95 -11.33 17.42
C ALA A 372 4.97 -10.46 18.17
N TRP A 373 6.05 -11.08 18.66
CA TRP A 373 6.97 -10.45 19.60
C TRP A 373 8.39 -10.97 19.42
N LYS A 374 9.36 -10.12 19.73
CA LYS A 374 10.79 -10.48 19.74
C LYS A 374 11.44 -9.94 21.01
N ARG A 375 12.49 -10.63 21.48
CA ARG A 375 13.26 -10.15 22.63
C ARG A 375 14.07 -8.91 22.24
N GLY A 376 14.23 -7.99 23.19
CA GLY A 376 15.08 -6.80 23.03
C GLY A 376 14.31 -5.52 22.67
N PRO A 377 15.02 -4.42 22.38
CA PRO A 377 14.45 -3.07 22.28
C PRO A 377 13.45 -2.89 21.13
N ASN A 378 13.43 -3.82 20.18
CA ASN A 378 12.62 -3.74 18.96
C ASN A 378 11.27 -4.47 19.07
N ALA A 379 10.82 -4.86 20.26
CA ALA A 379 9.62 -5.71 20.36
C ALA A 379 8.32 -5.03 19.86
N ILE A 380 8.14 -3.73 20.11
CA ILE A 380 7.01 -2.97 19.55
C ILE A 380 7.07 -2.92 18.02
N SER A 381 8.26 -2.74 17.46
CA SER A 381 8.46 -2.81 16.00
C SER A 381 8.14 -4.21 15.47
N ALA A 382 8.52 -5.28 16.18
CA ALA A 382 8.16 -6.64 15.82
C ALA A 382 6.65 -6.89 15.84
N LEU A 383 5.94 -6.32 16.83
CA LEU A 383 4.47 -6.37 16.92
C LEU A 383 3.81 -5.69 15.72
N LEU A 384 4.23 -4.47 15.37
CA LEU A 384 3.72 -3.73 14.21
C LEU A 384 4.08 -4.43 12.89
N HIS A 385 5.29 -4.98 12.79
CA HIS A 385 5.73 -5.77 11.64
C HIS A 385 4.87 -7.04 11.47
N ALA A 386 4.50 -7.70 12.58
CA ALA A 386 3.60 -8.85 12.53
C ALA A 386 2.22 -8.46 11.98
N ALA A 387 1.64 -7.36 12.46
CA ALA A 387 0.38 -6.82 11.95
C ALA A 387 0.45 -6.50 10.44
N GLY A 388 1.50 -5.79 10.01
CA GLY A 388 1.75 -5.49 8.59
C GLY A 388 1.97 -6.74 7.74
N THR A 389 2.64 -7.76 8.28
CA THR A 389 2.85 -9.04 7.59
C THR A 389 1.52 -9.76 7.38
N LEU A 390 0.67 -9.84 8.41
CA LEU A 390 -0.67 -10.42 8.28
C LEU A 390 -1.54 -9.63 7.27
N PHE A 391 -1.43 -8.30 7.27
CA PHE A 391 -2.13 -7.45 6.30
C PHE A 391 -1.70 -7.74 4.85
N THR A 392 -0.39 -7.78 4.57
CA THR A 392 0.12 -8.07 3.23
C THR A 392 -0.19 -9.50 2.76
N MET A 393 -0.40 -10.42 3.69
CA MET A 393 -0.86 -11.78 3.40
C MET A 393 -2.36 -11.85 3.06
N GLY A 394 -3.11 -10.76 3.20
CA GLY A 394 -4.54 -10.69 2.87
C GLY A 394 -5.47 -11.14 4.00
N TYR A 395 -4.98 -11.20 5.24
CA TYR A 395 -5.85 -11.36 6.40
C TYR A 395 -6.66 -10.09 6.64
N PRO A 396 -7.91 -10.19 7.14
CA PRO A 396 -8.79 -9.05 7.37
C PRO A 396 -8.39 -8.26 8.64
N ILE A 397 -7.10 -7.99 8.81
CA ILE A 397 -6.58 -7.30 9.98
C ILE A 397 -6.90 -5.81 9.92
N SER A 398 -7.47 -5.27 10.99
CA SER A 398 -7.71 -3.83 11.12
C SER A 398 -6.44 -3.12 11.59
N LEU A 399 -5.70 -2.50 10.66
CA LEU A 399 -4.50 -1.73 11.00
C LEU A 399 -4.79 -0.49 11.84
N THR A 400 -6.04 -0.02 11.87
CA THR A 400 -6.46 1.10 12.73
C THR A 400 -6.23 0.81 14.21
N THR A 401 -6.33 -0.46 14.63
CA THR A 401 -6.04 -0.90 16.01
C THR A 401 -4.58 -0.66 16.40
N PHE A 402 -3.67 -0.57 15.42
CA PHE A 402 -2.25 -0.38 15.64
C PHE A 402 -1.76 1.03 15.34
N ASN A 403 -2.35 1.69 14.33
CA ASN A 403 -1.81 2.93 13.79
C ASN A 403 -2.69 4.15 14.06
N ASN A 404 -3.94 4.00 14.52
CA ASN A 404 -4.92 5.09 14.72
C ASN A 404 -5.11 6.04 13.51
N ASP A 405 -4.58 5.70 12.33
CA ASP A 405 -4.67 6.54 11.15
C ASP A 405 -6.07 6.46 10.54
N GLY A 406 -6.82 7.56 10.68
CA GLY A 406 -8.08 7.82 10.01
C GLY A 406 -7.90 8.07 8.52
N GLY A 407 -7.45 7.05 7.78
CA GLY A 407 -7.51 6.91 6.32
C GLY A 407 -7.08 8.11 5.46
N GLU A 408 -5.86 8.08 4.92
CA GLU A 408 -5.45 8.97 3.82
C GLU A 408 -5.82 8.45 2.42
N ALA A 409 -5.87 9.40 1.48
CA ALA A 409 -6.29 9.22 0.09
C ALA A 409 -5.56 8.09 -0.64
N ARG A 410 -6.32 7.18 -1.27
CA ARG A 410 -5.81 6.11 -2.11
C ARG A 410 -5.36 6.69 -3.46
N PRO A 411 -4.08 6.60 -3.86
CA PRO A 411 -3.66 7.01 -5.19
C PRO A 411 -4.21 6.02 -6.22
N TRP A 412 -5.12 6.49 -7.07
CA TRP A 412 -5.69 5.70 -8.16
C TRP A 412 -4.70 5.58 -9.31
N ASN A 413 -4.66 4.42 -9.96
CA ASN A 413 -3.88 4.24 -11.18
C ASN A 413 -4.61 4.89 -12.37
N HIS A 414 -4.13 6.04 -12.83
CA HIS A 414 -4.66 6.76 -13.99
C HIS A 414 -3.90 6.45 -15.30
N SER A 415 -3.17 5.33 -15.39
CA SER A 415 -2.43 4.95 -16.60
C SER A 415 -3.32 4.79 -17.83
N VAL A 416 -4.57 4.38 -17.62
CA VAL A 416 -5.60 4.32 -18.66
C VAL A 416 -6.57 5.49 -18.46
N LYS A 417 -6.63 6.37 -19.46
CA LYS A 417 -7.57 7.49 -19.47
C LYS A 417 -8.90 7.02 -20.06
N TYR A 418 -9.90 6.81 -19.20
CA TYR A 418 -11.28 6.54 -19.62
C TYR A 418 -12.04 7.84 -19.90
N TRP A 419 -11.66 8.56 -20.97
CA TRP A 419 -12.29 9.83 -21.35
C TRP A 419 -12.58 9.91 -22.86
N PRO A 420 -13.67 9.28 -23.35
CA PRO A 420 -14.10 9.44 -24.74
C PRO A 420 -14.72 10.83 -24.93
N GLU A 421 -14.07 11.69 -25.73
CA GLU A 421 -14.57 13.03 -26.02
C GLU A 421 -14.89 13.19 -27.51
N SER A 422 -16.10 13.64 -27.83
CA SER A 422 -16.54 13.88 -29.20
C SER A 422 -15.87 15.12 -29.83
N GLN A 423 -15.72 15.12 -31.15
CA GLN A 423 -15.19 16.29 -31.88
C GLN A 423 -16.01 17.55 -31.65
N PHE A 424 -17.33 17.42 -31.44
CA PHE A 424 -18.21 18.55 -31.12
C PHE A 424 -17.82 19.22 -29.80
N SER A 425 -17.55 18.41 -28.76
CA SER A 425 -17.07 18.90 -27.46
C SER A 425 -15.69 19.57 -27.59
N GLN A 426 -14.77 18.92 -28.31
CA GLN A 426 -13.43 19.48 -28.55
C GLN A 426 -13.48 20.81 -29.29
N ASP A 427 -14.24 20.90 -30.39
CA ASP A 427 -14.41 22.13 -31.17
C ASP A 427 -15.05 23.25 -30.33
N TRP A 428 -15.95 22.91 -29.40
CA TRP A 428 -16.58 23.90 -28.53
C TRP A 428 -15.64 24.42 -27.44
N ARG A 429 -14.87 23.54 -26.78
CA ARG A 429 -13.92 23.91 -25.71
C ARG A 429 -12.66 24.59 -26.23
N PHE A 430 -12.17 24.16 -27.39
CA PHE A 430 -10.88 24.58 -27.95
C PHE A 430 -11.07 25.28 -29.30
N ARG A 431 -11.96 26.28 -29.34
CA ARG A 431 -12.17 27.08 -30.55
C ARG A 431 -10.87 27.74 -30.99
N LYS A 432 -10.46 27.49 -32.24
CA LYS A 432 -9.22 28.04 -32.81
C LYS A 432 -9.28 29.55 -33.02
N PHE A 433 -10.49 30.10 -33.25
CA PHE A 433 -10.71 31.54 -33.41
C PHE A 433 -11.83 32.01 -32.48
N PRO A 434 -11.75 33.25 -31.97
CA PRO A 434 -12.85 33.86 -31.24
C PRO A 434 -14.07 34.07 -32.16
N TYR A 435 -15.20 34.42 -31.54
CA TYR A 435 -16.37 34.87 -32.29
C TYR A 435 -16.02 36.16 -33.04
N HIS A 436 -16.22 36.16 -34.36
CA HIS A 436 -15.98 37.34 -35.19
C HIS A 436 -17.29 38.11 -35.42
N ASP A 437 -17.28 39.43 -35.28
CA ASP A 437 -18.50 40.26 -35.35
C ASP A 437 -19.32 40.05 -36.63
N LEU A 438 -18.67 40.09 -37.81
CA LEU A 438 -19.33 39.84 -39.10
C LEU A 438 -19.43 38.35 -39.51
N LEU A 439 -18.36 37.57 -39.37
CA LEU A 439 -18.33 36.17 -39.83
C LEU A 439 -19.00 35.19 -38.85
N GLY A 440 -18.99 35.49 -37.55
CA GLY A 440 -19.52 34.65 -36.48
C GLY A 440 -18.54 33.54 -36.07
N SER A 441 -19.06 32.32 -35.88
CA SER A 441 -18.27 31.15 -35.50
C SER A 441 -18.43 30.02 -36.51
N ARG A 442 -17.36 29.25 -36.71
CA ARG A 442 -17.41 28.02 -37.50
C ARG A 442 -18.42 27.05 -36.88
N ILE A 443 -19.22 26.38 -37.72
CA ILE A 443 -20.10 25.30 -37.29
C ILE A 443 -19.23 24.16 -36.73
N LEU A 444 -19.57 23.71 -35.52
CA LEU A 444 -18.83 22.64 -34.83
C LEU A 444 -18.79 21.37 -35.68
N SER A 445 -17.67 20.67 -35.66
CA SER A 445 -17.38 19.47 -36.45
C SER A 445 -17.33 19.67 -37.97
N SER A 446 -17.51 20.90 -38.50
CA SER A 446 -17.25 21.16 -39.92
C SER A 446 -15.74 21.13 -40.22
N PRO A 447 -15.26 20.40 -41.22
CA PRO A 447 -13.83 20.36 -41.53
C PRO A 447 -13.32 21.73 -42.02
N TRP A 448 -12.07 22.05 -41.72
CA TRP A 448 -11.40 23.27 -42.21
C TRP A 448 -11.12 23.27 -43.72
N THR A 449 -11.31 22.15 -44.41
CA THR A 449 -11.19 22.04 -45.87
C THR A 449 -12.35 22.70 -46.61
N ASN A 450 -13.56 22.62 -46.05
CA ASN A 450 -14.79 23.21 -46.58
C ASN A 450 -15.64 23.80 -45.43
N PRO A 451 -15.10 24.78 -44.70
CA PRO A 451 -15.71 25.30 -43.49
C PRO A 451 -16.98 26.07 -43.80
N THR A 452 -17.89 26.06 -42.81
CA THR A 452 -19.08 26.92 -42.82
C THR A 452 -19.14 27.67 -41.51
N TRP A 453 -19.37 28.97 -41.59
CA TRP A 453 -19.58 29.84 -40.43
C TRP A 453 -21.04 30.22 -40.33
N LYS A 454 -21.49 30.38 -39.09
CA LYS A 454 -22.81 30.90 -38.78
C LYS A 454 -22.70 32.13 -37.90
N ASN A 455 -23.58 33.08 -38.15
CA ASN A 455 -23.70 34.30 -37.37
C ASN A 455 -25.17 34.71 -37.21
N VAL A 456 -25.48 35.48 -36.18
CA VAL A 456 -26.74 36.19 -36.03
C VAL A 456 -26.41 37.68 -35.92
N LEU A 457 -26.49 38.41 -37.04
CA LEU A 457 -26.21 39.84 -37.04
C LEU A 457 -27.39 40.60 -36.43
N ARG A 458 -27.12 41.39 -35.39
CA ARG A 458 -28.07 42.31 -34.78
C ARG A 458 -27.50 43.72 -34.84
N LEU A 459 -28.32 44.69 -35.22
CA LEU A 459 -27.91 46.10 -35.22
C LEU A 459 -27.66 46.65 -33.81
N SER A 460 -28.07 45.94 -32.75
CA SER A 460 -27.68 46.22 -31.36
C SER A 460 -26.21 45.91 -31.10
N ASP A 461 -25.68 44.88 -31.75
CA ASP A 461 -24.36 44.33 -31.45
C ASP A 461 -23.29 44.99 -32.33
N ILE A 462 -23.66 45.36 -33.56
CA ILE A 462 -22.78 46.00 -34.54
C ILE A 462 -23.37 47.35 -34.94
N THR A 463 -23.17 48.36 -34.10
CA THR A 463 -23.85 49.66 -34.21
C THR A 463 -23.47 50.44 -35.46
N TRP A 464 -22.25 50.31 -35.96
CA TRP A 464 -21.78 51.01 -37.16
C TRP A 464 -22.52 50.58 -38.44
N LEU A 465 -23.14 49.39 -38.47
CA LEU A 465 -23.94 48.97 -39.63
C LEU A 465 -25.18 49.86 -39.83
N ARG A 466 -25.68 50.51 -38.78
CA ARG A 466 -26.86 51.39 -38.83
C ARG A 466 -26.69 52.59 -39.75
N ASP A 467 -25.45 53.01 -39.98
CA ASP A 467 -25.13 54.20 -40.77
C ASP A 467 -25.07 53.91 -42.28
N HIS A 468 -25.09 52.63 -42.69
CA HIS A 468 -25.12 52.25 -44.10
C HIS A 468 -26.58 52.18 -44.63
N LEU A 469 -27.18 53.37 -44.77
CA LEU A 469 -28.58 53.56 -45.18
C LEU A 469 -28.72 53.73 -46.69
N LEU A 470 -29.75 53.10 -47.25
CA LEU A 470 -30.23 53.35 -48.60
C LEU A 470 -31.73 53.65 -48.52
N GLY A 471 -32.08 54.95 -48.56
CA GLY A 471 -33.39 55.41 -48.10
C GLY A 471 -33.51 55.22 -46.58
N ASP A 472 -34.65 54.70 -46.12
CA ASP A 472 -34.91 54.45 -44.68
C ASP A 472 -34.46 53.06 -44.22
N SER A 473 -33.92 52.25 -45.12
CA SER A 473 -33.53 50.87 -44.87
C SER A 473 -32.03 50.75 -44.61
N VAL A 474 -31.65 50.05 -43.53
CA VAL A 474 -30.27 49.68 -43.26
C VAL A 474 -29.89 48.50 -44.15
N ILE A 475 -28.94 48.72 -45.06
CA ILE A 475 -28.49 47.71 -46.02
C ILE A 475 -27.13 47.17 -45.60
N PHE A 476 -26.93 45.85 -45.64
CA PHE A 476 -25.61 45.30 -45.36
C PHE A 476 -24.60 45.72 -46.46
N PRO A 477 -23.46 46.34 -46.11
CA PRO A 477 -22.54 46.90 -47.09
C PRO A 477 -21.83 45.82 -47.91
N ALA A 478 -21.61 46.11 -49.20
CA ALA A 478 -20.82 45.23 -50.08
C ALA A 478 -19.41 44.96 -49.52
N ALA A 479 -18.78 45.97 -48.93
CA ALA A 479 -17.48 45.83 -48.26
C ALA A 479 -17.51 44.86 -47.07
N GLY A 480 -18.65 44.77 -46.35
CA GLY A 480 -18.83 43.81 -45.28
C GLY A 480 -18.78 42.36 -45.78
N TYR A 481 -19.37 42.09 -46.95
CA TYR A 481 -19.31 40.77 -47.57
C TYR A 481 -17.89 40.40 -48.01
N ILE A 482 -17.14 41.37 -48.56
CA ILE A 482 -15.73 41.20 -48.92
C ILE A 482 -14.90 40.89 -47.68
N ALA A 483 -15.10 41.62 -46.57
CA ALA A 483 -14.42 41.38 -45.30
C ALA A 483 -14.72 39.98 -44.76
N MET A 484 -15.98 39.52 -44.82
CA MET A 484 -16.35 38.15 -44.42
C MET A 484 -15.64 37.09 -45.26
N ALA A 485 -15.55 37.27 -46.58
CA ALA A 485 -14.87 36.33 -47.46
C ALA A 485 -13.35 36.28 -47.18
N ILE A 486 -12.73 37.43 -46.97
CA ILE A 486 -11.31 37.55 -46.60
C ILE A 486 -11.03 36.86 -45.26
N GLU A 487 -11.84 37.13 -44.25
CA GLU A 487 -11.70 36.51 -42.93
C GLU A 487 -11.92 34.99 -43.01
N ALA A 488 -12.89 34.52 -43.79
CA ALA A 488 -13.16 33.10 -43.97
C ALA A 488 -11.97 32.37 -44.62
N ILE A 489 -11.39 32.91 -45.69
CA ILE A 489 -10.22 32.30 -46.32
C ILE A 489 -8.99 32.40 -45.42
N TYR A 490 -8.85 33.47 -44.62
CA TYR A 490 -7.79 33.61 -43.62
C TYR A 490 -7.90 32.52 -42.54
N GLN A 491 -9.05 32.41 -41.88
CA GLN A 491 -9.25 31.42 -40.82
C GLN A 491 -9.04 30.00 -41.35
N LYS A 492 -9.51 29.71 -42.58
CA LYS A 492 -9.27 28.42 -43.24
C LYS A 492 -7.78 28.16 -43.47
N THR A 493 -7.09 29.10 -44.12
CA THR A 493 -5.68 28.92 -44.51
C THR A 493 -4.78 28.81 -43.27
N TYR A 494 -5.01 29.65 -42.26
CA TYR A 494 -4.37 29.56 -40.94
C TYR A 494 -4.69 28.23 -40.23
N ALA A 495 -5.95 27.80 -40.21
CA ALA A 495 -6.32 26.54 -39.55
C ALA A 495 -5.67 25.31 -40.18
N THR A 496 -5.51 25.32 -41.51
CA THR A 496 -4.84 24.27 -42.30
C THR A 496 -3.31 24.38 -42.35
N GLY A 497 -2.71 25.35 -41.66
CA GLY A 497 -1.25 25.53 -41.60
C GLY A 497 -0.62 26.07 -42.89
N GLN A 498 -1.42 26.69 -43.77
CA GLN A 498 -0.92 27.31 -45.01
C GLN A 498 -0.29 28.69 -44.76
N ILE A 499 -0.55 29.27 -43.59
CA ILE A 499 -0.03 30.57 -43.14
C ILE A 499 0.64 30.37 -41.78
N PRO A 500 1.79 31.02 -41.51
CA PRO A 500 2.46 30.95 -40.21
C PRO A 500 1.58 31.45 -39.04
N GLU A 501 1.83 30.92 -37.85
CA GLU A 501 1.18 31.43 -36.64
C GLU A 501 1.61 32.90 -36.37
N GLY A 502 0.65 33.74 -35.99
CA GLY A 502 0.88 35.16 -35.71
C GLY A 502 0.77 36.10 -36.91
N THR A 503 0.60 35.60 -38.14
CA THR A 503 0.39 36.44 -39.32
C THR A 503 -0.98 37.13 -39.29
N SER A 504 -1.00 38.46 -39.44
CA SER A 504 -2.22 39.26 -39.49
C SER A 504 -2.91 39.18 -40.86
N THR A 505 -4.23 39.30 -40.89
CA THR A 505 -5.02 39.42 -42.13
C THR A 505 -4.55 40.57 -43.02
N SER A 506 -4.10 41.68 -42.42
CA SER A 506 -3.61 42.87 -43.14
C SER A 506 -2.31 42.66 -43.91
N GLU A 507 -1.55 41.61 -43.58
CA GLU A 507 -0.24 41.31 -44.20
C GLU A 507 -0.38 40.42 -45.44
N LEU A 508 -1.60 39.92 -45.69
CA LEU A 508 -1.85 38.88 -46.67
C LEU A 508 -2.56 39.44 -47.91
N PRO A 509 -2.08 39.14 -49.12
CA PRO A 509 -2.80 39.46 -50.34
C PRO A 509 -3.94 38.46 -50.60
N PHE A 510 -5.10 39.00 -50.96
CA PHE A 510 -6.28 38.23 -51.36
C PHE A 510 -6.73 38.68 -52.75
N LYS A 511 -7.12 37.71 -53.57
CA LYS A 511 -7.71 37.97 -54.88
C LYS A 511 -9.15 37.49 -54.88
N LEU A 512 -10.07 38.38 -55.25
CA LEU A 512 -11.46 38.02 -55.52
C LEU A 512 -11.69 37.97 -57.02
N HIS A 513 -12.54 37.06 -57.47
CA HIS A 513 -12.88 36.89 -58.89
C HIS A 513 -14.34 36.48 -59.06
N ASN A 514 -14.95 36.93 -60.16
CA ASN A 514 -16.36 36.67 -60.50
C ASN A 514 -17.32 36.90 -59.33
N VAL A 515 -17.15 38.04 -58.66
CA VAL A 515 -17.95 38.43 -57.52
C VAL A 515 -19.31 38.94 -57.99
N THR A 516 -20.38 38.44 -57.37
CA THR A 516 -21.76 38.78 -57.69
C THR A 516 -22.55 39.05 -56.42
N PHE A 517 -23.54 39.96 -56.54
CA PHE A 517 -24.48 40.31 -55.46
C PHE A 517 -25.91 39.99 -55.92
N PRO A 518 -26.36 38.73 -55.85
CA PRO A 518 -27.65 38.34 -56.42
C PRO A 518 -28.85 39.06 -55.79
N ARG A 519 -28.77 39.36 -54.49
CA ARG A 519 -29.84 40.03 -53.74
C ARG A 519 -29.28 40.97 -52.69
N MET A 520 -29.82 42.18 -52.64
CA MET A 520 -29.57 43.12 -51.55
C MET A 520 -30.13 42.59 -50.24
N LEU A 521 -29.38 42.77 -49.15
CA LEU A 521 -29.83 42.38 -47.82
C LEU A 521 -30.18 43.60 -46.99
N THR A 522 -31.45 43.66 -46.58
CA THR A 522 -31.94 44.65 -45.63
C THR A 522 -31.86 44.07 -44.22
N LEU A 523 -31.27 44.80 -43.29
CA LEU A 523 -31.14 44.41 -41.88
C LEU A 523 -32.32 44.97 -41.09
N ASP A 524 -33.00 44.09 -40.34
CA ASP A 524 -34.06 44.50 -39.44
C ASP A 524 -33.48 45.16 -38.17
N THR A 525 -34.15 46.19 -37.69
CA THR A 525 -33.80 46.90 -36.45
C THR A 525 -34.22 46.14 -35.20
N LYS A 526 -35.20 45.24 -35.30
CA LYS A 526 -35.79 44.54 -34.15
C LYS A 526 -35.36 43.07 -34.02
N SER A 527 -35.05 42.40 -35.12
CA SER A 527 -34.67 40.98 -35.13
C SER A 527 -33.27 40.74 -35.66
N GLY A 528 -32.64 39.65 -35.20
CA GLY A 528 -31.32 39.25 -35.68
C GLY A 528 -31.41 38.47 -36.98
N THR A 529 -30.62 38.86 -37.98
CA THR A 529 -30.53 38.16 -39.26
C THR A 529 -29.55 37.00 -39.15
N LYS A 530 -30.01 35.77 -39.40
CA LYS A 530 -29.16 34.56 -39.38
C LYS A 530 -28.41 34.43 -40.70
N PHE A 531 -27.10 34.37 -40.63
CA PHE A 531 -26.22 34.20 -41.77
C PHE A 531 -25.49 32.87 -41.75
N LEU A 532 -25.21 32.39 -42.96
CA LEU A 532 -24.27 31.34 -43.25
C LEU A 532 -23.26 31.84 -44.28
N LEU A 533 -21.98 31.59 -44.02
CA LEU A 533 -20.93 31.67 -45.04
C LEU A 533 -20.38 30.27 -45.24
N SER A 534 -20.48 29.73 -46.45
CA SER A 534 -19.80 28.49 -46.84
C SER A 534 -18.61 28.79 -47.73
N LEU A 535 -17.48 28.14 -47.47
CA LEU A 535 -16.28 28.21 -48.30
C LEU A 535 -15.96 26.81 -48.85
N GLN A 536 -15.96 26.65 -50.16
CA GLN A 536 -15.75 25.36 -50.83
C GLN A 536 -14.56 25.43 -51.81
N PRO A 537 -13.64 24.46 -51.80
CA PRO A 537 -12.54 24.43 -52.77
C PRO A 537 -13.09 24.16 -54.18
N CYS A 538 -12.59 24.88 -55.19
CA CYS A 538 -12.90 24.62 -56.59
C CYS A 538 -11.95 23.54 -57.14
N SER A 539 -12.51 22.43 -57.62
CA SER A 539 -11.75 21.26 -58.08
C SER A 539 -11.14 21.38 -59.48
N SER A 540 -11.48 22.43 -60.25
CA SER A 540 -11.23 22.50 -61.70
C SER A 540 -10.15 23.49 -62.13
N THR A 541 -9.45 24.17 -61.22
CA THR A 541 -8.50 25.24 -61.55
C THR A 541 -7.06 24.93 -61.13
N LYS A 542 -6.08 25.30 -61.97
CA LYS A 542 -4.63 25.23 -61.63
C LYS A 542 -4.25 26.10 -60.42
N GLU A 543 -5.06 27.12 -60.13
CA GLU A 543 -4.95 27.99 -58.96
C GLU A 543 -5.94 27.52 -57.87
N SER A 544 -5.56 27.59 -56.59
CA SER A 544 -6.36 27.09 -55.43
C SER A 544 -7.55 28.00 -55.06
N TRP A 545 -8.44 28.25 -56.01
CA TRP A 545 -9.64 29.06 -55.80
C TRP A 545 -10.62 28.37 -54.86
N HIS A 546 -11.24 29.16 -54.00
CA HIS A 546 -12.34 28.73 -53.14
C HIS A 546 -13.58 29.55 -53.48
N GLU A 547 -14.68 28.86 -53.74
CA GLU A 547 -15.98 29.48 -53.86
C GLU A 547 -16.50 29.84 -52.47
N PHE A 548 -16.79 31.12 -52.26
CA PHE A 548 -17.52 31.57 -51.09
C PHE A 548 -18.97 31.86 -51.47
N LYS A 549 -19.90 31.54 -50.56
CA LYS A 549 -21.31 31.92 -50.64
C LYS A 549 -21.74 32.47 -49.29
N VAL A 550 -22.33 33.66 -49.29
CA VAL A 550 -22.97 34.27 -48.12
C VAL A 550 -24.45 34.28 -48.35
N SER A 551 -25.17 33.68 -47.41
CA SER A 551 -26.60 33.48 -47.49
C SER A 551 -27.26 33.73 -46.14
N THR A 552 -28.54 34.08 -46.15
CA THR A 552 -29.35 34.12 -44.94
C THR A 552 -30.29 32.92 -44.87
N ILE A 553 -30.69 32.55 -43.65
CA ILE A 553 -31.71 31.53 -43.41
C ILE A 553 -33.01 32.26 -43.08
N THR A 554 -34.02 32.10 -43.94
CA THR A 554 -35.35 32.67 -43.73
C THR A 554 -36.12 31.92 -42.65
N LYS A 555 -37.29 32.44 -42.25
CA LYS A 555 -38.10 31.85 -41.16
C LYS A 555 -38.63 30.45 -41.48
N ASP A 556 -38.88 30.16 -42.76
CA ASP A 556 -39.27 28.86 -43.31
C ASP A 556 -38.09 27.91 -43.52
N GLY A 557 -36.86 28.34 -43.24
CA GLY A 557 -35.65 27.53 -43.35
C GLY A 557 -35.06 27.47 -44.76
N SER A 558 -35.59 28.22 -45.72
CA SER A 558 -34.97 28.38 -47.03
C SER A 558 -33.73 29.29 -46.95
N ILE A 559 -32.86 29.15 -47.96
CA ILE A 559 -31.59 29.88 -48.03
C ILE A 559 -31.70 30.94 -49.11
N GLU A 560 -31.44 32.19 -48.75
CA GLU A 560 -31.34 33.30 -49.71
C GLU A 560 -29.88 33.71 -49.90
N GLU A 561 -29.39 33.60 -51.13
CA GLU A 561 -28.02 33.97 -51.48
C GLU A 561 -27.91 35.49 -51.73
N HIS A 562 -26.93 36.13 -51.08
CA HIS A 562 -26.69 37.57 -51.18
C HIS A 562 -25.35 37.92 -51.81
N TYR A 563 -24.35 37.04 -51.66
CA TYR A 563 -23.00 37.27 -52.15
C TYR A 563 -22.31 35.96 -52.52
N ARG A 564 -21.76 35.88 -53.73
CA ARG A 564 -21.02 34.71 -54.21
C ARG A 564 -19.87 35.14 -55.09
N GLY A 565 -18.77 34.39 -55.01
CA GLY A 565 -17.63 34.58 -55.88
C GLY A 565 -16.51 33.61 -55.54
N LEU A 566 -15.37 33.81 -56.18
CA LEU A 566 -14.16 33.05 -55.93
C LEU A 566 -13.17 33.90 -55.14
N ILE A 567 -12.51 33.30 -54.16
CA ILE A 567 -11.42 33.90 -53.40
C ILE A 567 -10.20 32.97 -53.36
N LEU A 568 -9.02 33.57 -53.43
CA LEU A 568 -7.74 32.90 -53.32
C LEU A 568 -6.82 33.75 -52.45
N HIS A 569 -6.15 33.13 -51.49
CA HIS A 569 -4.99 33.70 -50.83
C HIS A 569 -3.74 33.48 -51.71
N LEU A 570 -2.99 34.54 -52.00
CA LEU A 570 -1.77 34.45 -52.82
C LEU A 570 -0.56 34.21 -51.91
N CYS A 571 0.21 33.16 -52.18
CA CYS A 571 1.56 33.06 -51.63
C CYS A 571 2.40 34.19 -52.23
N ASN A 572 2.92 35.09 -51.40
CA ASN A 572 3.65 36.30 -51.82
C ASN A 572 4.74 35.98 -52.87
N THR A 573 4.56 36.44 -54.10
CA THR A 573 5.65 36.59 -55.08
C THR A 573 5.85 38.06 -55.40
N ARG A 574 6.27 38.86 -54.40
CA ARG A 574 6.68 40.25 -54.63
C ARG A 574 8.18 40.30 -54.89
N SER A 575 8.60 41.03 -55.93
CA SER A 575 10.02 41.34 -56.19
C SER A 575 10.31 42.80 -55.81
N GLN A 576 11.53 43.08 -55.32
CA GLN A 576 11.93 44.44 -54.94
C GLN A 576 12.00 45.34 -56.18
N ALA A 577 11.41 46.53 -56.13
CA ALA A 577 11.41 47.48 -57.24
C ALA A 577 12.81 47.89 -57.70
N ALA A 578 13.81 47.84 -56.81
CA ALA A 578 15.21 48.11 -57.11
C ALA A 578 15.76 47.24 -58.27
N VAL A 579 15.28 45.99 -58.39
CA VAL A 579 15.68 45.07 -59.47
C VAL A 579 15.17 45.59 -60.82
N TRP A 580 13.98 46.18 -60.86
CA TRP A 580 13.36 46.71 -62.07
C TRP A 580 13.98 48.04 -62.51
N TYR A 581 14.28 48.96 -61.59
CA TYR A 581 15.01 50.18 -61.93
C TYR A 581 16.43 49.89 -62.43
N LYS A 582 17.08 48.83 -61.91
CA LYS A 582 18.36 48.33 -62.43
C LYS A 582 18.23 47.77 -63.86
N ALA A 583 17.14 47.06 -64.16
CA ALA A 583 16.86 46.56 -65.51
C ALA A 583 16.55 47.71 -66.49
N MET A 584 15.70 48.67 -66.11
CA MET A 584 15.35 49.85 -66.90
C MET A 584 16.59 50.71 -67.24
N ARG A 585 17.53 50.84 -66.29
CA ARG A 585 18.81 51.52 -66.52
C ARG A 585 19.67 50.86 -67.60
N ARG A 586 19.61 49.53 -67.74
CA ARG A 586 20.35 48.80 -68.79
C ARG A 586 19.79 49.03 -70.19
N VAL A 587 18.53 49.45 -70.30
CA VAL A 587 17.84 49.75 -71.56
C VAL A 587 17.77 51.25 -71.87
N GLY A 588 18.47 52.08 -71.08
CA GLY A 588 18.64 53.53 -71.33
C GLY A 588 17.77 54.45 -70.48
N TYR A 589 16.94 53.93 -69.57
CA TYR A 589 16.11 54.76 -68.69
C TYR A 589 16.82 55.04 -67.35
N HIS A 590 17.37 56.25 -67.21
CA HIS A 590 18.19 56.66 -66.06
C HIS A 590 17.41 57.51 -65.03
N PHE A 591 16.31 56.97 -64.49
CA PHE A 591 15.53 57.70 -63.47
C PHE A 591 16.37 58.00 -62.20
N GLY A 592 16.40 59.26 -61.78
CA GLY A 592 17.06 59.71 -60.55
C GLY A 592 16.27 59.35 -59.28
N PRO A 593 16.84 59.54 -58.08
CA PRO A 593 16.24 59.08 -56.81
C PRO A 593 14.82 59.61 -56.56
N ALA A 594 14.55 60.87 -56.92
CA ALA A 594 13.22 61.48 -56.78
C ALA A 594 12.15 60.85 -57.70
N PHE A 595 12.56 60.15 -58.76
CA PHE A 595 11.69 59.46 -59.72
C PHE A 595 11.68 57.93 -59.55
N GLN A 596 12.14 57.43 -58.40
CA GLN A 596 12.02 56.02 -57.99
C GLN A 596 11.11 55.83 -56.76
N PRO A 597 9.87 56.35 -56.74
CA PRO A 597 9.00 56.21 -55.56
C PRO A 597 8.42 54.80 -55.39
N CYS A 598 8.48 53.94 -56.42
CA CYS A 598 7.97 52.57 -56.31
C CYS A 598 8.91 51.71 -55.47
N GLN A 599 8.40 51.14 -54.37
CA GLN A 599 9.15 50.24 -53.49
C GLN A 599 9.00 48.76 -53.87
N GLN A 600 7.87 48.38 -54.46
CA GLN A 600 7.59 47.02 -54.92
C GLN A 600 6.92 47.06 -56.30
N VAL A 601 7.29 46.11 -57.17
CA VAL A 601 6.73 45.97 -58.51
C VAL A 601 6.28 44.54 -58.70
N GLU A 602 5.03 44.37 -59.13
CA GLU A 602 4.46 43.11 -59.58
C GLU A 602 4.33 43.17 -61.11
N ALA A 603 4.91 42.20 -61.80
CA ALA A 603 4.75 42.03 -63.24
C ALA A 603 4.21 40.63 -63.50
N LYS A 604 3.12 40.53 -64.28
CA LYS A 604 2.51 39.25 -64.65
C LYS A 604 2.43 39.17 -66.17
N ALA A 605 3.07 38.15 -66.76
CA ALA A 605 2.87 37.84 -68.17
C ALA A 605 1.45 37.30 -68.33
N VAL A 606 0.65 37.92 -69.21
CA VAL A 606 -0.67 37.42 -69.60
C VAL A 606 -0.47 36.58 -70.86
N PRO A 607 -0.72 35.27 -70.85
CA PRO A 607 -0.66 34.47 -72.08
C PRO A 607 -1.83 34.88 -72.98
N GLY A 608 -1.53 35.40 -74.19
CA GLY A 608 -2.55 35.60 -75.24
C GLY A 608 -2.78 37.02 -75.75
N VAL A 609 -1.92 38.00 -75.47
CA VAL A 609 -1.96 39.31 -76.15
C VAL A 609 -0.60 39.59 -76.80
N ILE A 610 -0.54 39.43 -78.13
CA ILE A 610 0.32 40.22 -79.01
C ILE A 610 -0.61 41.23 -79.69
#